data_AF-A0A251S4J2-F1
#
_entry.id   AF-A0A251S4J2-F1
#
_cell.length_a   1.000
_cell.length_b   1.000
_cell.length_c   1.000
_cell.angle_alpha   90.00
_cell.angle_beta   90.00
_cell.angle_gamma   90.00
#
_symmetry.space_group_name_H-M   'P 1'
#
loop_
_entity.id
_entity.type
_entity.pdbx_description
1 polymer ?
#
loop_
_entity_poly.entity_id
_entity_poly.type
_entity_poly.pdbx_seq_one_letter_code
_entity_poly.pdbx_strand_id
1 'polypeptide(L)'
;MSKENMRRNIVEKKNNGSPNSTRDKEKLSSTQNLLSKHLKKVYPVGIHKTSSLLSLSSLSLTLSHNSSGSFTDSSSTLEQTISSALQLIAPSPTRSPSSSPTPARRDSPAAKTSTHGLVPQPSLDPSIGEDGLRRCNWITKNSDKLYVQFHDECWGVPVYDDNQLFELLSLCGMLMDYNWTEILKRKNLFREAFAGFEPNIVAKMGEDEIMEIASNKDIMLAESRVRSIVENARCILKIAKAHGSFSGYMWGSVNYKPTINRCRHSRNVPLRTPKAEAISKDLLKHGFRLVGPVIVYSFMQAAGMSIDHLVDCFRFSECVNLAERPWRHV
;
A
#
# COMPACT_ATOMS: atom_id res chain seq x y z
N MET A 1 -76.81 -32.24 -45.57
CA MET A 1 -77.47 -31.50 -44.48
C MET A 1 -76.44 -30.54 -43.92
N SER A 2 -76.37 -29.33 -44.50
CA SER A 2 -76.81 -28.05 -43.91
C SER A 2 -75.63 -27.35 -43.23
N LYS A 3 -75.03 -26.32 -43.86
CA LYS A 3 -75.35 -24.87 -43.71
C LYS A 3 -74.76 -24.32 -42.40
N GLU A 4 -74.18 -23.13 -42.26
CA GLU A 4 -74.06 -21.87 -43.00
C GLU A 4 -72.94 -21.09 -42.23
N ASN A 5 -72.05 -20.30 -42.85
CA ASN A 5 -72.16 -18.83 -42.99
C ASN A 5 -72.63 -18.09 -41.70
N MET A 6 -72.10 -16.94 -41.26
CA MET A 6 -71.41 -15.85 -41.95
C MET A 6 -70.93 -14.81 -40.91
N ARG A 7 -69.78 -14.19 -41.19
CA ARG A 7 -69.44 -12.74 -41.11
C ARG A 7 -70.24 -11.78 -40.20
N ARG A 8 -69.51 -10.92 -39.47
CA ARG A 8 -69.36 -9.43 -39.66
C ARG A 8 -68.72 -8.84 -38.38
N ASN A 9 -67.56 -8.16 -38.41
CA ASN A 9 -67.18 -6.85 -38.99
C ASN A 9 -67.36 -5.66 -38.00
N ILE A 10 -66.40 -4.72 -38.10
CA ILE A 10 -66.44 -3.26 -37.76
C ILE A 10 -66.10 -2.91 -36.30
N VAL A 11 -65.36 -1.86 -35.93
CA VAL A 11 -64.33 -0.93 -36.48
C VAL A 11 -64.27 0.23 -35.46
N GLU A 12 -63.07 0.67 -35.07
CA GLU A 12 -62.73 1.98 -34.45
C GLU A 12 -63.41 2.37 -33.11
N LYS A 13 -62.88 3.19 -32.18
CA LYS A 13 -62.01 4.37 -32.27
C LYS A 13 -61.50 4.75 -30.85
N LYS A 14 -60.29 5.35 -30.82
CA LYS A 14 -59.65 6.23 -29.81
C LYS A 14 -60.46 6.71 -28.59
N ASN A 15 -59.86 6.72 -27.38
CA ASN A 15 -59.20 7.90 -26.79
C ASN A 15 -58.60 7.68 -25.38
N ASN A 16 -57.38 8.21 -25.21
CA ASN A 16 -56.69 8.79 -24.04
C ASN A 16 -57.07 8.44 -22.59
N GLY A 17 -56.04 8.09 -21.80
CA GLY A 17 -55.99 8.30 -20.35
C GLY A 17 -54.80 7.59 -19.67
N SER A 18 -53.71 8.33 -19.41
CA SER A 18 -52.64 7.95 -18.47
C SER A 18 -53.21 7.87 -17.03
N PRO A 19 -52.65 7.06 -16.09
CA PRO A 19 -51.50 7.58 -15.33
C PRO A 19 -50.47 6.54 -14.79
N ASN A 20 -49.28 7.09 -14.53
CA ASN A 20 -48.32 6.81 -13.45
C ASN A 20 -47.44 5.54 -13.46
N SER A 21 -46.18 5.78 -13.84
CA SER A 21 -44.99 5.01 -13.47
C SER A 21 -44.54 5.33 -12.03
N THR A 22 -44.71 4.39 -11.10
CA THR A 22 -44.07 4.47 -9.76
C THR A 22 -43.57 3.11 -9.24
N ARG A 23 -43.46 2.06 -10.07
CA ARG A 23 -43.09 0.71 -9.59
C ARG A 23 -41.62 0.29 -9.74
N ASP A 24 -40.79 1.03 -10.48
CA ASP A 24 -39.38 0.63 -10.69
C ASP A 24 -38.38 1.28 -9.71
N LYS A 25 -38.80 2.26 -8.90
CA LYS A 25 -37.94 2.88 -7.88
C LYS A 25 -37.89 2.14 -6.53
N GLU A 26 -38.87 1.28 -6.22
CA GLU A 26 -38.90 0.55 -4.94
C GLU A 26 -37.95 -0.66 -4.92
N LYS A 27 -37.63 -1.25 -6.07
CA LYS A 27 -36.76 -2.44 -6.13
C LYS A 27 -35.27 -2.10 -5.94
N LEU A 28 -34.82 -0.92 -6.39
CA LEU A 28 -33.45 -0.44 -6.19
C LEU A 28 -33.21 0.00 -4.72
N SER A 29 -34.18 0.66 -4.11
CA SER A 29 -34.13 1.10 -2.70
C SER A 29 -34.10 -0.09 -1.72
N SER A 30 -34.83 -1.17 -2.03
CA SER A 30 -34.83 -2.40 -1.22
C SER A 30 -33.45 -3.09 -1.21
N THR A 31 -32.75 -3.06 -2.34
CA THR A 31 -31.41 -3.70 -2.49
C THR A 31 -30.32 -2.91 -1.77
N GLN A 32 -30.38 -1.56 -1.80
CA GLN A 32 -29.49 -0.70 -1.01
C GLN A 32 -29.73 -0.84 0.51
N ASN A 33 -30.99 -1.00 0.93
CA ASN A 33 -31.33 -1.25 2.33
C ASN A 33 -30.94 -2.66 2.83
N LEU A 34 -30.89 -3.66 1.95
CA LEU A 34 -30.43 -5.02 2.26
C LEU A 34 -28.90 -5.09 2.44
N LEU A 35 -28.14 -4.40 1.58
CA LEU A 35 -26.68 -4.25 1.73
C LEU A 35 -26.34 -3.55 3.05
N SER A 36 -27.03 -2.46 3.38
CA SER A 36 -26.80 -1.69 4.62
C SER A 36 -27.06 -2.50 5.90
N LYS A 37 -28.05 -3.41 5.90
CA LYS A 37 -28.39 -4.24 7.07
C LYS A 37 -27.43 -5.42 7.28
N HIS A 38 -26.80 -5.94 6.22
CA HIS A 38 -25.85 -7.04 6.34
C HIS A 38 -24.46 -6.59 6.82
N LEU A 39 -24.11 -5.31 6.61
CA LEU A 39 -22.81 -4.73 6.98
C LEU A 39 -22.61 -4.54 8.50
N LYS A 40 -23.67 -4.43 9.29
CA LYS A 40 -23.57 -4.31 10.77
C LYS A 40 -23.25 -5.62 11.49
N LYS A 41 -23.29 -6.77 10.80
CA LYS A 41 -23.12 -8.09 11.43
C LYS A 41 -21.68 -8.62 11.38
N VAL A 42 -20.81 -8.04 10.56
CA VAL A 42 -19.50 -8.65 10.27
C VAL A 42 -18.32 -7.96 11.01
N TYR A 43 -18.41 -6.68 11.41
CA TYR A 43 -17.34 -6.02 12.18
C TYR A 43 -17.84 -4.89 13.10
N PRO A 44 -17.73 -5.00 14.45
CA PRO A 44 -18.04 -3.91 15.36
C PRO A 44 -16.77 -3.09 15.63
N VAL A 45 -16.63 -1.91 15.01
CA VAL A 45 -15.66 -0.90 15.45
C VAL A 45 -16.40 0.43 15.64
N GLY A 46 -16.40 0.91 16.88
CA GLY A 46 -17.09 2.12 17.31
C GLY A 46 -16.39 3.39 16.79
N ILE A 47 -17.17 4.27 16.17
CA ILE A 47 -16.71 5.57 15.68
C ILE A 47 -16.85 6.59 16.80
N HIS A 48 -15.74 7.17 17.26
CA HIS A 48 -15.77 8.43 18.01
C HIS A 48 -15.32 9.56 17.09
N LYS A 49 -16.21 10.52 16.85
CA LYS A 49 -15.93 11.76 16.14
C LYS A 49 -15.20 12.72 17.09
N THR A 50 -14.01 13.17 16.74
CA THR A 50 -13.44 14.40 17.31
C THR A 50 -12.88 15.27 16.20
N SER A 51 -13.41 16.49 16.15
CA SER A 51 -12.98 17.62 15.35
C SER A 51 -11.74 18.27 15.95
N SER A 52 -10.66 18.46 15.19
CA SER A 52 -9.72 19.57 15.38
C SER A 52 -8.74 19.69 14.22
N LEU A 53 -8.25 20.92 14.05
CA LEU A 53 -7.69 21.51 12.85
C LEU A 53 -6.20 21.21 12.63
N LEU A 54 -5.87 21.17 11.34
CA LEU A 54 -4.60 21.05 10.64
C LEU A 54 -3.37 21.71 11.30
N SER A 55 -2.23 21.01 11.24
CA SER A 55 -0.90 21.62 11.19
C SER A 55 -0.01 20.83 10.22
N LEU A 56 0.52 21.53 9.22
CA LEU A 56 1.33 21.01 8.12
C LEU A 56 2.81 20.98 8.53
N SER A 57 3.49 19.86 8.35
CA SER A 57 4.89 19.85 7.91
C SER A 57 5.22 18.53 7.22
N SER A 58 5.48 18.64 5.91
CA SER A 58 5.86 17.57 5.00
C SER A 58 7.34 17.69 4.66
N LEU A 59 8.06 16.58 4.56
CA LEU A 59 9.18 16.43 3.63
C LEU A 59 9.21 14.99 3.12
N SER A 60 8.94 14.82 1.83
CA SER A 60 9.36 13.69 1.01
C SER A 60 10.15 14.24 -0.17
N LEU A 61 11.36 13.71 -0.35
CA LEU A 61 12.27 14.04 -1.44
C LEU A 61 11.88 13.22 -2.67
N THR A 62 11.35 13.88 -3.70
CA THR A 62 11.29 13.34 -5.06
C THR A 62 12.12 14.24 -5.97
N LEU A 63 13.26 13.71 -6.43
CA LEU A 63 14.08 14.33 -7.47
C LEU A 63 13.42 14.04 -8.82
N SER A 64 12.83 15.06 -9.43
CA SER A 64 12.26 15.02 -10.79
C SER A 64 13.22 15.69 -11.75
N HIS A 65 13.79 14.93 -12.68
CA HIS A 65 14.32 15.47 -13.92
C HIS A 65 13.49 14.94 -15.08
N ASN A 66 12.65 15.81 -15.64
CA ASN A 66 12.08 15.64 -16.97
C ASN A 66 12.83 16.58 -17.92
N SER A 67 13.43 16.01 -18.97
CA SER A 67 13.99 16.75 -20.10
C SER A 67 12.95 16.81 -21.21
N SER A 68 12.72 18.01 -21.74
CA SER A 68 12.16 18.26 -23.07
C SER A 68 13.15 19.14 -23.81
N GLY A 69 13.71 18.64 -24.92
CA GLY A 69 14.83 19.26 -25.62
C GLY A 69 14.45 20.33 -26.66
N SER A 70 15.45 21.13 -27.05
CA SER A 70 15.79 21.41 -28.45
C SER A 70 17.14 22.14 -28.55
N PHE A 71 18.02 21.59 -29.40
CA PHE A 71 19.27 22.05 -30.04
C PHE A 71 19.87 23.44 -29.74
N THR A 72 21.16 23.49 -29.35
CA THR A 72 22.35 23.86 -30.17
C THR A 72 23.68 23.64 -29.42
N ASP A 73 24.76 23.49 -30.18
CA ASP A 73 26.20 23.30 -29.85
C ASP A 73 26.72 23.62 -28.43
N SER A 74 27.48 22.69 -27.84
CA SER A 74 28.87 22.91 -27.38
C SER A 74 29.41 21.70 -26.60
N SER A 75 30.29 20.94 -27.27
CA SER A 75 31.11 19.88 -26.68
C SER A 75 32.28 20.48 -25.90
N SER A 76 32.10 20.82 -24.62
CA SER A 76 33.25 21.19 -23.75
C SER A 76 33.05 21.09 -22.24
N THR A 77 31.85 20.83 -21.72
CA THR A 77 31.58 20.88 -20.26
C THR A 77 31.59 19.51 -19.56
N LEU A 78 31.55 18.42 -20.33
CA LEU A 78 31.51 17.06 -19.76
C LEU A 78 32.90 16.53 -19.36
N GLU A 79 33.98 16.96 -20.02
CA GLU A 79 35.34 16.52 -19.68
C GLU A 79 35.92 17.20 -18.42
N GLN A 80 35.50 18.43 -18.11
CA GLN A 80 35.95 19.13 -16.89
C GLN A 80 35.31 18.58 -15.61
N THR A 81 34.11 18.01 -15.69
CA THR A 81 33.40 17.47 -14.53
C THR A 81 33.94 16.10 -14.11
N ILE A 82 34.54 15.36 -15.05
CA ILE A 82 35.11 14.01 -14.81
C ILE A 82 36.52 14.10 -14.17
N SER A 83 37.30 15.15 -14.43
CA SER A 83 38.65 15.30 -13.85
C SER A 83 38.66 15.65 -12.36
N SER A 84 37.61 16.28 -11.83
CA SER A 84 37.54 16.66 -10.41
C SER A 84 37.07 15.54 -9.48
N ALA A 85 36.47 14.46 -10.01
CA ALA A 85 35.93 13.35 -9.22
C ALA A 85 36.94 12.22 -8.95
N LEU A 86 38.10 12.23 -9.61
CA LEU A 86 39.12 11.16 -9.51
C LEU A 86 40.28 11.45 -8.54
N GLN A 87 40.26 12.55 -7.79
CA GLN A 87 41.30 12.87 -6.80
C GLN A 87 40.97 12.49 -5.35
N LEU A 88 39.85 11.80 -5.08
CA LEU A 88 39.43 11.46 -3.70
C LEU A 88 39.47 9.97 -3.36
N ILE A 89 40.09 9.12 -4.18
CA ILE A 89 40.18 7.68 -3.89
C ILE A 89 41.61 7.16 -4.15
N ALA A 90 42.29 6.78 -3.05
CA ALA A 90 43.42 5.84 -2.87
C ALA A 90 44.67 6.44 -2.15
N PRO A 91 45.58 5.62 -1.55
CA PRO A 91 45.82 5.58 -0.09
C PRO A 91 47.23 6.05 0.36
N SER A 92 47.43 6.14 1.68
CA SER A 92 48.61 6.66 2.41
C SER A 92 49.98 5.99 2.11
N PRO A 93 51.10 6.66 2.48
CA PRO A 93 52.01 6.01 3.45
C PRO A 93 52.72 6.94 4.48
N THR A 94 52.97 6.32 5.63
CA THR A 94 53.96 6.52 6.73
C THR A 94 55.14 7.51 6.60
N ARG A 95 55.47 8.25 7.69
CA ARG A 95 56.75 8.18 8.47
C ARG A 95 56.82 9.17 9.66
N SER A 96 57.35 8.71 10.80
CA SER A 96 57.90 9.46 11.96
C SER A 96 59.46 9.59 11.82
N PRO A 97 60.31 10.11 12.76
CA PRO A 97 60.12 10.47 14.19
C PRO A 97 60.93 11.68 14.77
N SER A 98 60.97 11.79 16.12
CA SER A 98 61.85 12.55 17.06
C SER A 98 61.34 13.93 17.53
N SER A 99 61.46 14.40 18.78
CA SER A 99 62.31 14.05 19.95
C SER A 99 61.74 14.63 21.28
N SER A 100 61.97 13.92 22.38
CA SER A 100 61.85 14.27 23.84
C SER A 100 62.93 15.29 24.31
N PRO A 101 62.94 15.93 25.52
CA PRO A 101 62.73 15.31 26.86
C PRO A 101 62.06 16.14 28.01
N THR A 102 61.73 15.40 29.08
CA THR A 102 61.30 15.73 30.48
C THR A 102 62.47 16.32 31.34
N PRO A 103 62.37 16.67 32.67
CA PRO A 103 61.43 16.21 33.74
C PRO A 103 61.00 17.19 34.89
N ALA A 104 60.09 16.71 35.77
CA ALA A 104 60.19 16.70 37.27
C ALA A 104 59.03 17.31 38.11
N ARG A 105 58.41 16.44 38.96
CA ARG A 105 57.99 16.55 40.39
C ARG A 105 57.15 17.77 40.86
N ARG A 106 56.10 17.69 41.72
CA ARG A 106 55.92 16.97 43.01
C ARG A 106 54.46 17.19 43.56
N ASP A 107 54.04 16.29 44.45
CA ASP A 107 53.12 16.40 45.61
C ASP A 107 51.58 16.60 45.47
N SER A 108 50.83 15.72 46.17
CA SER A 108 49.42 15.82 46.60
C SER A 108 49.35 16.40 48.04
N PRO A 109 48.21 16.43 48.80
CA PRO A 109 46.77 16.28 48.48
C PRO A 109 45.88 17.38 49.13
N ALA A 110 44.58 17.52 48.77
CA ALA A 110 43.47 17.82 49.72
C ALA A 110 42.08 18.01 49.08
N ALA A 111 41.09 17.41 49.75
CA ALA A 111 39.74 17.91 50.04
C ALA A 111 38.69 18.14 48.92
N LYS A 112 37.81 17.13 48.80
CA LYS A 112 36.33 17.20 48.87
C LYS A 112 35.65 18.49 48.38
N THR A 113 34.99 18.39 47.22
CA THR A 113 33.69 19.05 47.01
C THR A 113 32.78 18.16 46.19
N SER A 114 31.64 17.83 46.79
CA SER A 114 30.49 17.14 46.18
C SER A 114 30.11 17.77 44.85
N THR A 115 30.28 17.02 43.76
CA THR A 115 29.59 17.31 42.50
C THR A 115 28.50 16.27 42.37
N HIS A 116 27.24 16.71 42.47
CA HIS A 116 26.10 15.90 42.09
C HIS A 116 26.33 15.38 40.67
N GLY A 117 26.59 14.09 40.55
CA GLY A 117 26.68 13.42 39.26
C GLY A 117 25.35 13.62 38.56
N LEU A 118 25.36 14.38 37.47
CA LEU A 118 24.33 14.22 36.45
C LEU A 118 24.47 12.80 35.94
N VAL A 119 23.58 11.93 36.42
CA VAL A 119 23.26 10.67 35.77
C VAL A 119 22.98 11.02 34.30
N PRO A 120 23.73 10.47 33.34
CA PRO A 120 23.35 10.59 31.95
C PRO A 120 21.96 9.97 31.84
N GLN A 121 20.96 10.80 31.55
CA GLN A 121 19.63 10.34 31.17
C GLN A 121 19.86 9.28 30.08
N PRO A 122 19.30 8.05 30.20
CA PRO A 122 19.42 7.07 29.14
C PRO A 122 18.86 7.74 27.90
N SER A 123 19.70 7.91 26.87
CA SER A 123 19.26 8.38 25.56
C SER A 123 18.19 7.41 25.10
N LEU A 124 16.92 7.78 25.31
CA LEU A 124 15.77 6.98 24.89
C LEU A 124 15.94 6.76 23.41
N ASP A 125 16.21 5.52 23.05
CA ASP A 125 16.40 5.14 21.66
C ASP A 125 15.19 5.64 20.85
N PRO A 126 15.39 6.49 19.83
CA PRO A 126 14.30 7.06 19.08
C PRO A 126 13.43 6.01 18.36
N SER A 127 13.88 4.75 18.27
CA SER A 127 13.13 3.61 17.74
C SER A 127 12.11 3.00 18.71
N ILE A 128 12.14 3.36 20.00
CA ILE A 128 11.20 2.86 21.02
C ILE A 128 10.03 3.85 21.15
N GLY A 129 8.81 3.35 20.93
CA GLY A 129 7.57 4.11 21.09
C GLY A 129 7.25 4.41 22.56
N GLU A 130 6.26 5.28 22.80
CA GLU A 130 5.78 5.60 24.16
C GLU A 130 5.21 4.37 24.90
N ASP A 131 4.82 3.35 24.13
CA ASP A 131 4.35 2.05 24.59
C ASP A 131 5.48 1.04 24.88
N GLY A 132 6.75 1.46 24.76
CA GLY A 132 7.92 0.60 24.97
C GLY A 132 8.20 -0.38 23.83
N LEU A 133 7.46 -0.31 22.72
CA LEU A 133 7.65 -1.19 21.57
C LEU A 133 8.66 -0.59 20.59
N ARG A 134 9.64 -1.41 20.18
CA ARG A 134 10.55 -1.06 19.08
C ARG A 134 9.89 -1.40 17.74
N ARG A 135 9.74 -0.42 16.85
CA ARG A 135 9.15 -0.59 15.51
C ARG A 135 10.19 -0.42 14.42
N CYS A 136 9.84 -0.79 13.19
CA CYS A 136 10.69 -0.52 12.04
C CYS A 136 10.88 0.99 11.84
N ASN A 137 12.04 1.41 11.31
CA ASN A 137 12.44 2.83 11.22
C ASN A 137 11.53 3.73 10.36
N TRP A 138 10.65 3.16 9.52
CA TRP A 138 9.64 3.92 8.78
C TRP A 138 8.41 4.27 9.62
N ILE A 139 8.31 3.72 10.83
CA ILE A 139 7.38 4.17 11.87
C ILE A 139 8.17 5.06 12.83
N THR A 140 7.84 6.34 12.79
CA THR A 140 8.48 7.37 13.63
C THR A 140 7.52 7.82 14.72
N LYS A 141 8.02 8.56 15.71
CA LYS A 141 7.18 9.14 16.78
C LYS A 141 6.07 10.07 16.26
N ASN A 142 6.26 10.64 15.07
CA ASN A 142 5.30 11.54 14.43
C ASN A 142 4.42 10.83 13.39
N SER A 143 4.53 9.50 13.27
CA SER A 143 3.70 8.74 12.34
C SER A 143 2.24 8.77 12.77
N ASP A 144 1.35 8.86 11.78
CA ASP A 144 -0.10 8.83 12.02
C ASP A 144 -0.51 7.50 12.66
N LYS A 145 -1.46 7.54 13.61
CA LYS A 145 -1.95 6.36 14.33
C LYS A 145 -2.42 5.26 13.41
N LEU A 146 -3.05 5.60 12.27
CA LEU A 146 -3.51 4.60 11.30
C LEU A 146 -2.33 3.87 10.63
N TYR A 147 -1.21 4.57 10.40
CA TYR A 147 -0.04 3.95 9.80
C TYR A 147 0.71 3.07 10.80
N VAL A 148 0.79 3.51 12.07
CA VAL A 148 1.29 2.68 13.18
C VAL A 148 0.46 1.40 13.31
N GLN A 149 -0.88 1.52 13.35
CA GLN A 149 -1.77 0.37 13.42
C GLN A 149 -1.62 -0.56 12.22
N PHE A 150 -1.50 -0.03 11.01
CA PHE A 150 -1.28 -0.85 9.82
C PHE A 150 0.03 -1.64 9.91
N HIS A 151 1.12 -1.02 10.37
CA HIS A 151 2.39 -1.71 10.62
C HIS A 151 2.24 -2.79 11.69
N ASP A 152 1.57 -2.47 12.78
CA ASP A 152 1.47 -3.31 13.96
C ASP A 152 0.51 -4.48 13.78
N GLU A 153 -0.54 -4.36 12.96
CA GLU A 153 -1.61 -5.36 12.88
C GLU A 153 -1.68 -6.07 11.53
N CYS A 154 -1.29 -5.40 10.44
CA CYS A 154 -1.52 -5.88 9.08
C CYS A 154 -0.23 -6.18 8.32
N TRP A 155 0.74 -5.27 8.34
CA TRP A 155 1.89 -5.34 7.45
C TRP A 155 2.82 -6.51 7.81
N GLY A 156 3.15 -7.32 6.80
CA GLY A 156 3.94 -8.54 6.97
C GLY A 156 3.15 -9.73 7.54
N VAL A 157 1.86 -9.59 7.84
CA VAL A 157 1.01 -10.72 8.26
C VAL A 157 0.54 -11.47 7.02
N PRO A 158 0.71 -12.81 6.94
CA PRO A 158 0.25 -13.58 5.79
C PRO A 158 -1.26 -13.45 5.54
N VAL A 159 -1.65 -12.99 4.35
CA VAL A 159 -3.04 -12.86 3.91
C VAL A 159 -3.37 -13.92 2.87
N TYR A 160 -4.48 -14.63 3.04
CA TYR A 160 -4.89 -15.74 2.16
C TYR A 160 -6.25 -15.56 1.49
N ASP A 161 -7.02 -14.53 1.86
CA ASP A 161 -8.33 -14.24 1.30
C ASP A 161 -8.21 -13.43 -0.01
N ASP A 162 -8.93 -13.86 -1.06
CA ASP A 162 -8.85 -13.26 -2.39
C ASP A 162 -9.28 -11.78 -2.40
N ASN A 163 -10.32 -11.43 -1.64
CA ASN A 163 -10.82 -10.06 -1.58
C ASN A 163 -9.83 -9.15 -0.84
N GLN A 164 -9.24 -9.64 0.25
CA GLN A 164 -8.20 -8.90 0.98
C GLN A 164 -6.92 -8.74 0.16
N LEU A 165 -6.52 -9.76 -0.60
CA LEU A 165 -5.37 -9.65 -1.51
C LEU A 165 -5.66 -8.68 -2.66
N PHE A 166 -6.88 -8.68 -3.20
CA PHE A 166 -7.29 -7.70 -4.21
C PHE A 166 -7.29 -6.27 -3.65
N GLU A 167 -7.84 -6.08 -2.45
CA GLU A 167 -7.78 -4.80 -1.74
C GLU A 167 -6.32 -4.35 -1.58
N LEU A 168 -5.45 -5.18 -1.00
CA LEU A 168 -4.04 -4.85 -0.79
C LEU A 168 -3.31 -4.51 -2.10
N LEU A 169 -3.51 -5.29 -3.17
CA LEU A 169 -2.91 -4.99 -4.47
C LEU A 169 -3.37 -3.64 -5.00
N SER A 170 -4.66 -3.34 -4.87
CA SER A 170 -5.25 -2.07 -5.31
C SER A 170 -4.70 -0.89 -4.49
N LEU A 171 -4.62 -1.01 -3.17
CA LEU A 171 -4.04 -0.01 -2.29
C LEU A 171 -2.55 0.20 -2.58
N CYS A 172 -1.78 -0.86 -2.83
CA CYS A 172 -0.39 -0.74 -3.27
C CYS A 172 -0.28 -0.01 -4.61
N GLY A 173 -1.20 -0.24 -5.56
CA GLY A 173 -1.26 0.50 -6.83
C GLY A 173 -1.45 2.01 -6.66
N MET A 174 -2.10 2.44 -5.57
CA MET A 174 -2.28 3.86 -5.22
C MET A 174 -1.03 4.52 -4.65
N LEU A 175 0.02 3.75 -4.32
CA LEU A 175 1.32 4.31 -3.89
C LEU A 175 2.01 5.16 -4.96
N MET A 176 1.52 5.08 -6.21
CA MET A 176 1.94 5.96 -7.30
C MET A 176 1.51 7.42 -7.08
N ASP A 177 0.41 7.64 -6.37
CA ASP A 177 -0.20 8.96 -6.21
C ASP A 177 -0.13 9.45 -4.74
N TYR A 178 -0.06 8.52 -3.79
CA TYR A 178 -0.22 8.80 -2.35
C TYR A 178 0.74 7.99 -1.48
N ASN A 179 1.04 8.48 -0.29
CA ASN A 179 1.74 7.66 0.71
C ASN A 179 0.75 6.76 1.50
N TRP A 180 1.28 5.80 2.25
CA TRP A 180 0.45 4.88 3.05
C TRP A 180 -0.50 5.59 4.01
N THR A 181 -0.09 6.66 4.68
CA THR A 181 -0.96 7.42 5.60
C THR A 181 -2.20 7.97 4.87
N GLU A 182 -2.01 8.57 3.70
CA GLU A 182 -3.10 9.12 2.88
C GLU A 182 -4.03 8.03 2.33
N ILE A 183 -3.47 6.87 1.98
CA ILE A 183 -4.25 5.71 1.52
C ILE A 183 -5.07 5.14 2.67
N LEU A 184 -4.46 4.95 3.84
CA LEU A 184 -5.10 4.36 5.03
C LEU A 184 -6.23 5.25 5.57
N LYS A 185 -6.08 6.58 5.53
CA LYS A 185 -7.14 7.54 5.88
C LYS A 185 -8.39 7.39 5.01
N ARG A 186 -8.22 7.01 3.74
CA ARG A 186 -9.30 6.82 2.78
C ARG A 186 -9.70 5.36 2.56
N LYS A 187 -9.08 4.42 3.29
CA LYS A 187 -9.31 2.97 3.12
C LYS A 187 -10.78 2.59 3.16
N ASN A 188 -11.55 3.13 4.10
CA ASN A 188 -12.98 2.85 4.21
C ASN A 188 -13.78 3.42 3.02
N LEU A 189 -13.43 4.62 2.55
CA LEU A 189 -14.05 5.20 1.35
C LEU A 189 -13.75 4.37 0.10
N PHE A 190 -12.52 3.86 -0.03
CA PHE A 190 -12.18 2.94 -1.12
C PHE A 190 -12.97 1.64 -1.03
N ARG A 191 -13.12 1.07 0.17
CA ARG A 191 -13.96 -0.13 0.36
C ARG A 191 -15.41 0.12 -0.03
N GLU A 192 -15.98 1.25 0.33
CA GLU A 192 -17.35 1.59 -0.08
C GLU A 192 -17.45 1.76 -1.60
N ALA A 193 -16.53 2.51 -2.20
CA ALA A 193 -16.49 2.77 -3.64
C ALA A 193 -16.31 1.49 -4.48
N PHE A 194 -15.49 0.55 -4.01
CA PHE A 194 -15.19 -0.71 -4.70
C PHE A 194 -15.92 -1.91 -4.10
N ALA A 195 -17.09 -1.70 -3.47
CA ALA A 195 -17.95 -2.76 -2.95
C ALA A 195 -17.21 -3.84 -2.13
N GLY A 196 -16.39 -3.42 -1.18
CA GLY A 196 -15.58 -4.28 -0.32
C GLY A 196 -14.42 -4.98 -1.03
N PHE A 197 -14.06 -4.54 -2.24
CA PHE A 197 -13.11 -5.21 -3.13
C PHE A 197 -13.54 -6.66 -3.42
N GLU A 198 -14.82 -6.91 -3.64
CA GLU A 198 -15.28 -8.19 -4.18
C GLU A 198 -15.05 -8.25 -5.70
N PRO A 199 -14.16 -9.12 -6.22
CA PRO A 199 -13.83 -9.13 -7.65
C PRO A 199 -15.05 -9.34 -8.55
N ASN A 200 -16.03 -10.13 -8.11
CA ASN A 200 -17.26 -10.41 -8.86
C ASN A 200 -18.16 -9.18 -9.05
N ILE A 201 -18.12 -8.23 -8.11
CA ILE A 201 -18.89 -6.98 -8.18
C ILE A 201 -18.08 -5.96 -8.95
N VAL A 202 -16.82 -5.74 -8.55
CA VAL A 202 -15.96 -4.72 -9.14
C VAL A 202 -15.70 -4.97 -10.63
N ALA A 203 -15.55 -6.23 -11.06
CA ALA A 203 -15.34 -6.56 -12.47
C ALA A 203 -16.53 -6.18 -13.38
N LYS A 204 -17.73 -6.03 -12.82
CA LYS A 204 -18.96 -5.68 -13.53
C LYS A 204 -19.22 -4.17 -13.58
N MET A 205 -18.40 -3.37 -12.89
CA MET A 205 -18.58 -1.92 -12.88
C MET A 205 -18.49 -1.35 -14.29
N GLY A 206 -19.53 -0.59 -14.65
CA GLY A 206 -19.68 0.05 -15.95
C GLY A 206 -19.03 1.43 -16.00
N GLU A 207 -19.13 2.08 -17.16
CA GLU A 207 -18.62 3.44 -17.37
C GLU A 207 -19.22 4.47 -16.40
N ASP A 208 -20.52 4.40 -16.15
CA ASP A 208 -21.21 5.35 -15.26
C ASP A 208 -20.67 5.27 -13.82
N GLU A 209 -20.50 4.07 -13.28
CA GLU A 209 -19.94 3.85 -11.93
C GLU A 209 -18.47 4.28 -11.86
N ILE A 210 -17.68 4.00 -12.89
CA ILE A 210 -16.27 4.44 -12.97
C ILE A 210 -16.19 5.96 -12.92
N MET A 211 -17.03 6.65 -13.70
CA MET A 211 -17.06 8.11 -13.75
C MET A 211 -17.57 8.72 -12.44
N GLU A 212 -18.55 8.08 -11.79
CA GLU A 212 -19.04 8.49 -10.48
C GLU A 212 -17.93 8.42 -9.42
N ILE A 213 -17.21 7.29 -9.33
CA ILE A 213 -16.09 7.13 -8.39
C ILE A 213 -14.98 8.14 -8.69
N ALA A 214 -14.62 8.31 -9.97
CA ALA A 214 -13.56 9.24 -10.38
C ALA A 214 -13.89 10.72 -10.10
N SER A 215 -15.19 11.07 -10.13
CA SER A 215 -15.66 12.44 -9.87
C SER A 215 -15.82 12.74 -8.38
N ASN A 216 -15.72 11.71 -7.52
CA ASN A 216 -15.89 11.87 -6.08
C ASN A 216 -14.67 12.53 -5.43
N LYS A 217 -14.88 13.76 -4.93
CA LYS A 217 -13.83 14.58 -4.30
C LYS A 217 -13.33 14.06 -2.96
N ASP A 218 -14.07 13.17 -2.29
CA ASP A 218 -13.63 12.58 -1.02
C ASP A 218 -12.71 11.37 -1.27
N ILE A 219 -12.93 10.66 -2.38
CA ILE A 219 -12.07 9.56 -2.83
C ILE A 219 -10.76 10.12 -3.37
N MET A 220 -10.83 11.21 -4.16
CA MET A 220 -9.69 11.81 -4.85
C MET A 220 -8.86 10.74 -5.56
N LEU A 221 -9.45 10.02 -6.52
CA LEU A 221 -8.73 8.99 -7.26
C LEU A 221 -8.91 9.23 -8.76
N ALA A 222 -7.80 9.31 -9.49
CA ALA A 222 -7.85 9.57 -10.92
C ALA A 222 -8.60 8.45 -11.67
N GLU A 223 -9.36 8.82 -12.71
CA GLU A 223 -10.16 7.89 -13.51
C GLU A 223 -9.36 6.68 -14.01
N SER A 224 -8.12 6.90 -14.44
CA SER A 224 -7.21 5.84 -14.89
C SER A 224 -6.91 4.79 -13.81
N ARG A 225 -6.92 5.18 -12.53
CA ARG A 225 -6.74 4.28 -11.38
C ARG A 225 -8.01 3.48 -11.12
N VAL A 226 -9.18 4.14 -11.15
CA VAL A 226 -10.48 3.48 -11.00
C VAL A 226 -10.64 2.40 -12.08
N ARG A 227 -10.39 2.75 -13.35
CA ARG A 227 -10.39 1.80 -14.47
C ARG A 227 -9.41 0.65 -14.25
N SER A 228 -8.20 0.94 -13.78
CA SER A 228 -7.19 -0.09 -13.51
C SER A 228 -7.64 -1.09 -12.45
N ILE A 229 -8.30 -0.63 -11.37
CA ILE A 229 -8.85 -1.49 -10.33
C ILE A 229 -9.96 -2.40 -10.89
N VAL A 230 -10.86 -1.84 -11.72
CA VAL A 230 -11.91 -2.60 -12.40
C VAL A 230 -11.34 -3.66 -13.36
N GLU A 231 -10.32 -3.31 -14.17
CA GLU A 231 -9.64 -4.29 -15.04
C GLU A 231 -8.91 -5.37 -14.23
N ASN A 232 -8.28 -5.00 -13.12
CA ASN A 232 -7.61 -5.96 -12.24
C ASN A 232 -8.62 -6.95 -11.64
N ALA A 233 -9.82 -6.51 -11.24
CA ALA A 233 -10.88 -7.41 -10.79
C ALA A 233 -11.25 -8.44 -11.88
N ARG A 234 -11.35 -8.03 -13.15
CA ARG A 234 -11.60 -8.95 -14.27
C ARG A 234 -10.45 -9.94 -14.46
N CYS A 235 -9.20 -9.50 -14.30
CA CYS A 235 -8.04 -10.37 -14.38
C CYS A 235 -7.99 -11.38 -13.23
N ILE A 236 -8.37 -10.97 -12.03
CA ILE A 236 -8.51 -11.85 -10.86
C ILE A 236 -9.54 -12.95 -11.11
N LEU A 237 -10.71 -12.64 -11.67
CA LEU A 237 -11.71 -13.66 -12.02
C LEU A 237 -11.19 -14.67 -13.07
N LYS A 238 -10.40 -14.20 -14.04
CA LYS A 238 -9.75 -15.09 -15.03
C LYS A 238 -8.72 -16.01 -14.36
N ILE A 239 -7.90 -15.46 -13.46
CA ILE A 239 -6.93 -16.24 -12.68
C ILE A 239 -7.65 -17.28 -11.82
N ALA A 240 -8.68 -16.89 -11.07
CA ALA A 240 -9.44 -17.81 -10.23
C ALA A 240 -10.02 -18.97 -11.06
N LYS A 241 -10.52 -18.70 -12.28
CA LYS A 241 -10.99 -19.74 -13.19
C LYS A 241 -9.89 -20.71 -13.63
N ALA A 242 -8.66 -20.24 -13.84
CA ALA A 242 -7.55 -21.05 -14.36
C ALA A 242 -6.73 -21.75 -13.27
N HIS A 243 -6.63 -21.14 -12.08
CA HIS A 243 -5.74 -21.54 -10.99
C HIS A 243 -6.48 -21.84 -9.67
N GLY A 244 -7.82 -21.79 -9.67
CA GLY A 244 -8.67 -22.01 -8.51
C GLY A 244 -8.97 -20.72 -7.73
N SER A 245 -7.95 -19.96 -7.36
CA SER A 245 -8.10 -18.69 -6.63
C SER A 245 -6.95 -17.73 -6.92
N PHE A 246 -7.17 -16.44 -6.64
CA PHE A 246 -6.12 -15.43 -6.75
C PHE A 246 -5.04 -15.63 -5.70
N SER A 247 -5.42 -15.99 -4.47
CA SER A 247 -4.54 -16.37 -3.38
C SER A 247 -3.65 -17.54 -3.75
N GLY A 248 -4.22 -18.63 -4.29
CA GLY A 248 -3.47 -19.80 -4.72
C GLY A 248 -2.44 -19.47 -5.79
N TYR A 249 -2.80 -18.60 -6.74
CA TYR A 249 -1.90 -18.11 -7.78
C TYR A 249 -0.75 -17.25 -7.22
N MET A 250 -1.05 -16.26 -6.38
CA MET A 250 -0.03 -15.36 -5.82
C MET A 250 0.91 -16.10 -4.86
N TRP A 251 0.36 -16.93 -3.97
CA TRP A 251 1.16 -17.76 -3.06
C TRP A 251 1.94 -18.85 -3.79
N GLY A 252 1.39 -19.41 -4.88
CA GLY A 252 2.12 -20.35 -5.74
C GLY A 252 3.37 -19.72 -6.36
N SER A 253 3.35 -18.42 -6.65
CA SER A 253 4.52 -17.70 -7.19
C SER A 253 5.70 -17.62 -6.20
N VAL A 254 5.42 -17.74 -4.90
CA VAL A 254 6.42 -17.84 -3.82
C VAL A 254 6.53 -19.26 -3.25
N ASN A 255 6.13 -20.28 -4.02
CA ASN A 255 6.16 -21.69 -3.61
C ASN A 255 5.48 -21.93 -2.25
N TYR A 256 4.42 -21.17 -1.96
CA TYR A 256 3.65 -21.23 -0.72
C TYR A 256 4.49 -20.99 0.55
N LYS A 257 5.65 -20.34 0.42
CA LYS A 257 6.57 -20.05 1.52
C LYS A 257 6.98 -18.58 1.47
N PRO A 258 6.63 -17.78 2.49
CA PRO A 258 7.11 -16.40 2.57
C PRO A 258 8.64 -16.31 2.52
N THR A 259 9.14 -15.25 1.90
CA THR A 259 10.56 -14.91 1.97
C THR A 259 10.83 -14.18 3.28
N ILE A 260 11.71 -14.71 4.13
CA ILE A 260 12.06 -14.08 5.41
C ILE A 260 13.37 -13.30 5.23
N ASN A 261 13.28 -11.97 5.23
CA ASN A 261 14.46 -11.11 5.17
C ASN A 261 14.86 -10.70 6.60
N ARG A 262 16.11 -10.99 6.98
CA ARG A 262 16.64 -10.69 8.33
C ARG A 262 17.41 -9.37 8.35
N CYS A 263 16.79 -8.31 7.85
CA CYS A 263 17.43 -7.00 7.72
C CYS A 263 17.57 -6.32 9.09
N ARG A 264 18.77 -5.85 9.42
CA ARG A 264 19.03 -5.02 10.61
C ARG A 264 18.80 -3.53 10.38
N HIS A 265 18.88 -3.07 9.13
CA HIS A 265 18.80 -1.66 8.77
C HIS A 265 17.83 -1.48 7.61
N SER A 266 17.03 -0.40 7.64
CA SER A 266 16.05 -0.09 6.60
C SER A 266 16.66 0.00 5.20
N ARG A 267 17.88 0.54 5.07
CA ARG A 267 18.61 0.63 3.79
C ARG A 267 18.92 -0.74 3.15
N ASN A 268 18.84 -1.82 3.92
CA ASN A 268 19.04 -3.18 3.41
C ASN A 268 17.73 -3.82 2.95
N VAL A 269 16.58 -3.22 3.23
CA VAL A 269 15.28 -3.66 2.72
C VAL A 269 15.18 -3.21 1.25
N PRO A 270 15.09 -4.13 0.29
CA PRO A 270 15.09 -3.76 -1.12
C PRO A 270 13.78 -3.07 -1.52
N LEU A 271 13.80 -2.23 -2.54
CA LEU A 271 12.58 -1.65 -3.12
C LEU A 271 11.91 -2.58 -4.14
N ARG A 272 12.67 -3.53 -4.69
CA ARG A 272 12.22 -4.57 -5.61
C ARG A 272 13.14 -5.79 -5.51
N THR A 273 12.65 -6.95 -5.90
CA THR A 273 13.44 -8.19 -5.93
C THR A 273 13.28 -8.90 -7.28
N PRO A 274 14.22 -9.79 -7.68
CA PRO A 274 14.05 -10.60 -8.88
C PRO A 274 12.75 -11.40 -8.88
N LYS A 275 12.28 -11.84 -7.69
CA LYS A 275 10.99 -12.51 -7.53
C LYS A 275 9.81 -11.57 -7.82
N ALA A 276 9.81 -10.36 -7.28
CA ALA A 276 8.78 -9.36 -7.57
C ALA A 276 8.77 -8.93 -9.05
N GLU A 277 9.93 -8.86 -9.70
CA GLU A 277 10.03 -8.60 -11.15
C GLU A 277 9.40 -9.72 -11.97
N ALA A 278 9.64 -10.98 -11.62
CA ALA A 278 9.02 -12.12 -12.27
C ALA A 278 7.49 -12.10 -12.11
N ILE A 279 6.99 -11.87 -10.88
CA ILE A 279 5.56 -11.77 -10.59
C ILE A 279 4.93 -10.59 -11.33
N SER A 280 5.57 -9.43 -11.32
CA SER A 280 5.13 -8.24 -12.05
C SER A 280 4.97 -8.52 -13.54
N LYS A 281 6.00 -9.11 -14.17
CA LYS A 281 5.95 -9.48 -15.59
C LYS A 281 4.81 -10.44 -15.88
N ASP A 282 4.52 -11.37 -14.98
CA ASP A 282 3.47 -12.36 -15.17
C ASP A 282 2.07 -11.76 -15.01
N LEU A 283 1.86 -10.94 -13.98
CA LEU A 283 0.61 -10.18 -13.80
C LEU A 283 0.32 -9.28 -15.01
N LEU A 284 1.34 -8.61 -15.56
CA LEU A 284 1.20 -7.81 -16.78
C LEU A 284 0.75 -8.65 -17.98
N LYS A 285 1.27 -9.88 -18.15
CA LYS A 285 0.81 -10.80 -19.21
C LYS A 285 -0.65 -11.20 -19.02
N HIS A 286 -1.12 -11.31 -17.78
CA HIS A 286 -2.52 -11.59 -17.46
C HIS A 286 -3.44 -10.36 -17.61
N GLY A 287 -2.88 -9.20 -17.96
CA GLY A 287 -3.63 -7.97 -18.24
C GLY A 287 -3.81 -7.05 -17.04
N PHE A 288 -3.16 -7.36 -15.90
CA PHE A 288 -3.19 -6.47 -14.74
C PHE A 288 -2.53 -5.13 -15.06
N ARG A 289 -3.03 -4.08 -14.42
CA ARG A 289 -2.52 -2.71 -14.51
C ARG A 289 -2.00 -2.26 -13.16
N LEU A 290 -1.04 -1.34 -13.17
CA LEU A 290 -0.41 -0.77 -11.97
C LEU A 290 0.33 -1.79 -11.11
N VAL A 291 0.86 -2.84 -11.74
CA VAL A 291 1.58 -3.94 -11.09
C VAL A 291 3.07 -3.92 -11.45
N GLY A 292 3.70 -2.74 -11.40
CA GLY A 292 5.15 -2.61 -11.61
C GLY A 292 5.96 -3.30 -10.50
N PRO A 293 7.25 -3.65 -10.71
CA PRO A 293 8.02 -4.46 -9.76
C PRO A 293 8.09 -3.90 -8.33
N VAL A 294 8.18 -2.57 -8.19
CA VAL A 294 8.16 -1.89 -6.87
C VAL A 294 6.81 -2.05 -6.20
N ILE A 295 5.70 -1.86 -6.94
CA ILE A 295 4.34 -2.01 -6.41
C ILE A 295 4.09 -3.47 -6.00
N VAL A 296 4.50 -4.43 -6.83
CA VAL A 296 4.38 -5.85 -6.54
C VAL A 296 5.20 -6.22 -5.31
N TYR A 297 6.39 -5.66 -5.13
CA TYR A 297 7.17 -5.93 -3.92
C TYR A 297 6.53 -5.32 -2.67
N SER A 298 6.02 -4.09 -2.75
CA SER A 298 5.23 -3.48 -1.67
C SER A 298 4.00 -4.32 -1.31
N PHE A 299 3.33 -4.89 -2.31
CA PHE A 299 2.21 -5.82 -2.10
C PHE A 299 2.67 -7.11 -1.42
N MET A 300 3.78 -7.71 -1.86
CA MET A 300 4.33 -8.91 -1.23
C MET A 300 4.67 -8.68 0.25
N GLN A 301 5.25 -7.51 0.57
CA GLN A 301 5.53 -7.11 1.95
C GLN A 301 4.24 -6.93 2.75
N ALA A 302 3.28 -6.17 2.22
CA ALA A 302 2.02 -5.89 2.91
C ALA A 302 1.19 -7.17 3.15
N ALA A 303 1.19 -8.10 2.21
CA ALA A 303 0.45 -9.37 2.28
C ALA A 303 1.19 -10.50 3.01
N GLY A 304 2.39 -10.23 3.57
CA GLY A 304 3.18 -11.22 4.29
C GLY A 304 3.79 -12.32 3.42
N MET A 305 3.90 -12.12 2.11
CA MET A 305 4.68 -12.98 1.20
C MET A 305 6.18 -12.69 1.31
N SER A 306 6.55 -11.50 1.78
CA SER A 306 7.89 -11.14 2.21
C SER A 306 7.82 -10.57 3.63
N ILE A 307 8.61 -11.12 4.54
CA ILE A 307 8.72 -10.65 5.92
C ILE A 307 9.94 -9.74 6.00
N ASP A 308 9.67 -8.43 5.93
CA ASP A 308 10.69 -7.38 5.86
C ASP A 308 10.72 -6.49 7.10
N HIS A 309 10.00 -6.89 8.16
CA HIS A 309 10.19 -6.27 9.47
C HIS A 309 11.68 -6.33 9.84
N LEU A 310 12.22 -5.25 10.37
CA LEU A 310 13.60 -5.26 10.87
C LEU A 310 13.72 -6.23 12.03
N VAL A 311 14.86 -6.90 12.18
CA VAL A 311 15.03 -7.98 13.17
C VAL A 311 14.80 -7.55 14.63
N ASP A 312 14.86 -6.26 14.88
CA ASP A 312 14.66 -5.61 16.17
C ASP A 312 13.25 -5.01 16.35
N CYS A 313 12.41 -5.05 15.31
CA CYS A 313 11.00 -4.73 15.41
C CYS A 313 10.27 -5.81 16.22
N PHE A 314 9.38 -5.39 17.12
CA PHE A 314 8.59 -6.30 17.96
C PHE A 314 7.75 -7.30 17.14
N ARG A 315 7.35 -6.92 15.92
CA ARG A 315 6.57 -7.74 15.00
C ARG A 315 7.38 -8.78 14.23
N PHE A 316 8.71 -8.67 14.19
CA PHE A 316 9.54 -9.55 13.36
C PHE A 316 9.34 -11.03 13.71
N SER A 317 9.55 -11.38 14.98
CA SER A 317 9.41 -12.77 15.44
C SER A 317 7.99 -13.29 15.27
N GLU A 318 6.98 -12.45 15.52
CA GLU A 318 5.58 -12.83 15.35
C GLU A 318 5.25 -13.13 13.89
N CYS A 319 5.59 -12.23 12.97
CA CYS A 319 5.34 -12.43 11.53
C CYS A 319 6.13 -13.61 10.97
N VAL A 320 7.36 -13.87 11.43
CA VAL A 320 8.11 -15.08 11.08
C VAL A 320 7.39 -16.34 11.55
N ASN A 321 6.92 -16.38 12.81
CA ASN A 321 6.19 -17.52 13.34
C ASN A 321 4.87 -17.78 12.58
N LEU A 322 4.19 -16.72 12.13
CA LEU A 322 3.00 -16.84 11.29
C LEU A 322 3.35 -17.37 9.89
N ALA A 323 4.46 -16.90 9.31
CA ALA A 323 4.95 -17.28 7.99
C ALA A 323 5.43 -18.73 7.90
N GLU A 324 5.94 -19.30 9.00
CA GLU A 324 6.40 -20.69 9.08
C GLU A 324 5.24 -21.70 9.22
N ARG A 325 4.01 -21.22 9.47
CA ARG A 325 2.85 -22.11 9.49
C ARG A 325 2.60 -22.68 8.09
N PRO A 326 2.16 -23.94 7.99
CA PRO A 326 1.78 -24.51 6.70
C PRO A 326 0.78 -23.60 5.98
N TRP A 327 1.03 -23.37 4.70
CA TRP A 327 0.06 -22.69 3.85
C TRP A 327 -1.27 -23.45 3.92
N ARG A 328 -2.36 -22.73 4.15
CA ARG A 328 -3.67 -23.34 4.27
C ARG A 328 -4.08 -23.90 2.90
N HIS A 329 -3.81 -25.17 2.67
CA HIS A 329 -4.44 -25.93 1.59
C HIS A 329 -5.92 -26.17 1.93
N VAL A 330 -6.79 -25.17 1.76
CA VAL A 330 -8.20 -25.38 1.38
C VAL A 330 -8.68 -24.12 0.66
#